data_AF-A0A1N6MUU2-F1
#
_entry.id   AF-A0A1N6MUU2-F1
#
_cell.length_a   1.000
_cell.length_b   1.000
_cell.length_c   1.000
_cell.angle_alpha   90.00
_cell.angle_beta   90.00
_cell.angle_gamma   90.00
#
_symmetry.space_group_name_H-M   'P 1'
#
loop_
_entity.id
_entity.type
_entity.pdbx_description
1 polymer ?
#
loop_
_entity_poly.entity_id
_entity_poly.type
_entity_poly.pdbx_seq_one_letter_code
_entity_poly.pdbx_strand_id
1 'polypeptide(L)'
;MQSLLQLIHRHKSGESVGVYSVCSAHPWVLESALRFAKERETHVLIEATSNQQYLPEQAKAINAGCLSQDDPNEWVMDKIRQVLSDYAEAYEAEGAE
;
A
#
# COMPACT_ATOMS: atom_id res chain seq x y z
N MET A 1 -1.33 -14.17 16.18
CA MET A 1 -2.81 -14.26 16.12
C MET A 1 -3.45 -14.31 17.51
N GLN A 2 -2.95 -15.13 18.44
CA GLN A 2 -3.46 -15.15 19.83
C GLN A 2 -3.39 -13.78 20.55
N SER A 3 -2.34 -12.98 20.32
CA SER A 3 -2.18 -11.65 20.91
C SER A 3 -3.31 -10.67 20.54
N LEU A 4 -3.73 -10.64 19.27
CA LEU A 4 -4.84 -9.79 18.82
C LEU A 4 -6.18 -10.25 19.42
N LEU A 5 -6.42 -11.55 19.48
CA LEU A 5 -7.64 -12.09 20.08
C LEU A 5 -7.73 -11.76 21.58
N GLN A 6 -6.60 -11.82 22.31
CA GLN A 6 -6.54 -11.40 23.71
C GLN A 6 -6.81 -9.91 23.87
N LEU A 7 -6.26 -9.07 22.99
CA LEU A 7 -6.52 -7.62 22.99
C LEU A 7 -8.01 -7.32 22.79
N ILE A 8 -8.66 -8.01 21.85
CA ILE A 8 -10.11 -7.87 21.62
C ILE A 8 -10.90 -8.32 22.85
N HIS A 9 -10.52 -9.42 23.49
CA HIS A 9 -11.20 -9.91 24.69
C HIS A 9 -11.13 -8.91 25.84
N ARG A 10 -9.93 -8.37 26.11
CA ARG A 10 -9.68 -7.34 27.13
C ARG A 10 -10.46 -6.05 26.87
N HIS A 11 -10.47 -5.60 25.61
CA HIS A 11 -11.26 -4.44 25.21
C HIS A 11 -12.76 -4.68 25.47
N LYS A 12 -13.28 -5.86 25.08
CA LYS A 12 -14.68 -6.25 25.29
C LYS A 12 -15.04 -6.44 26.78
N SER A 13 -14.08 -6.68 27.66
CA SER A 13 -14.29 -6.69 29.11
C SER A 13 -14.28 -5.30 29.76
N GLY A 14 -14.20 -4.22 28.97
CA GLY A 14 -14.25 -2.83 29.46
C GLY A 14 -12.88 -2.20 29.76
N GLU A 15 -11.78 -2.90 29.45
CA GLU A 15 -10.44 -2.33 29.58
C GLU A 15 -10.18 -1.32 28.45
N SER A 16 -9.62 -0.15 28.76
CA SER A 16 -9.29 0.87 27.76
C SER A 16 -8.00 0.52 27.01
N VAL A 17 -8.09 -0.49 26.14
CA VAL A 17 -6.98 -1.00 25.31
C VAL A 17 -7.34 -0.98 23.84
N GLY A 18 -6.32 -0.89 22.98
CA GLY A 18 -6.47 -0.87 21.52
C GLY A 18 -5.15 -1.19 20.82
N VAL A 19 -5.22 -1.38 19.50
CA VAL A 19 -4.05 -1.53 18.62
C VAL A 19 -4.04 -0.38 17.62
N TYR A 20 -2.87 0.19 17.37
CA TYR A 20 -2.72 1.22 16.36
C TYR A 20 -2.73 0.58 14.96
N SER A 21 -3.63 1.03 14.08
CA SER A 21 -3.72 0.57 12.69
C SER A 21 -3.19 1.63 11.73
N VAL A 22 -2.29 1.21 10.84
CA VAL A 22 -1.60 2.03 9.85
C VAL A 22 -2.03 1.61 8.46
N CYS A 23 -2.81 2.47 7.79
CA CYS A 23 -3.27 2.27 6.43
C CYS A 23 -2.45 3.10 5.44
N SER A 24 -1.13 2.92 5.42
CA SER A 24 -0.21 3.69 4.57
C SER A 24 0.82 2.79 3.93
N ALA A 25 1.10 3.02 2.65
CA ALA A 25 2.21 2.39 1.94
C ALA A 25 3.51 3.25 2.00
N HIS A 26 3.46 4.43 2.63
CA HIS A 26 4.61 5.34 2.62
C HIS A 26 5.74 4.79 3.51
N PRO A 27 6.98 4.61 2.98
CA PRO A 27 8.07 3.97 3.72
C PRO A 27 8.37 4.60 5.08
N TRP A 28 8.44 5.93 5.16
CA TRP A 28 8.67 6.62 6.44
C TRP A 28 7.53 6.48 7.45
N VAL A 29 6.28 6.35 7.00
CA VAL A 29 5.15 6.12 7.90
C VAL A 29 5.24 4.72 8.50
N LEU A 30 5.52 3.72 7.66
CA LEU A 30 5.73 2.34 8.10
C LEU A 30 6.93 2.23 9.05
N GLU A 31 8.05 2.86 8.72
CA GLU A 31 9.23 2.88 9.57
C GLU A 31 8.94 3.53 10.93
N SER A 32 8.28 4.68 10.93
CA SER A 32 7.93 5.39 12.17
C SER A 32 6.99 4.56 13.04
N ALA A 33 5.98 3.91 12.43
CA ALA A 33 5.05 3.06 13.15
C ALA A 33 5.73 1.84 13.78
N LEU A 34 6.65 1.19 13.04
CA LEU A 34 7.43 0.07 13.54
C LEU A 34 8.37 0.49 14.68
N ARG A 35 9.06 1.62 14.54
CA ARG A 35 9.92 2.18 15.59
C ARG A 35 9.12 2.52 16.85
N PHE A 36 7.97 3.16 16.69
CA PHE A 36 7.08 3.50 17.80
C PHE A 36 6.57 2.26 18.53
N ALA A 37 6.10 1.25 17.79
CA ALA A 37 5.63 -0.01 18.38
C ALA A 37 6.75 -0.75 19.13
N LYS A 38 7.97 -0.74 18.57
CA LYS A 38 9.15 -1.32 19.22
C LYS A 38 9.52 -0.61 20.52
N GLU A 39 9.55 0.73 20.51
CA GLU A 39 9.86 1.54 21.70
C GLU A 39 8.84 1.36 22.82
N ARG A 40 7.56 1.21 22.46
CA ARG A 40 6.45 1.05 23.41
C ARG A 40 6.20 -0.40 23.82
N GLU A 41 6.94 -1.36 23.24
CA GLU A 41 6.68 -2.80 23.37
C GLU A 41 5.22 -3.17 23.04
N THR A 42 4.63 -2.48 22.06
CA THR A 42 3.26 -2.73 21.58
C THR A 42 3.26 -3.40 20.21
N HIS A 43 2.09 -3.89 19.81
CA HIS A 43 1.84 -4.33 18.45
C HIS A 43 1.33 -3.17 17.58
N VAL A 44 1.65 -3.22 16.29
CA VAL A 44 1.07 -2.36 15.26
C VAL A 44 0.38 -3.23 14.21
N LEU A 45 -0.77 -2.79 13.74
CA LEU A 45 -1.50 -3.39 12.63
C LEU A 45 -1.18 -2.57 11.36
N ILE A 46 -0.78 -3.22 10.28
CA ILE A 46 -0.52 -2.57 8.99
C ILE A 46 -1.52 -3.14 7.99
N GLU A 47 -2.29 -2.25 7.36
CA GLU A 47 -3.35 -2.60 6.42
C GLU A 47 -3.06 -1.94 5.07
N ALA A 48 -3.20 -2.71 3.99
CA ALA A 48 -3.14 -2.18 2.63
C ALA A 48 -4.56 -2.02 2.09
N THR A 49 -4.84 -0.93 1.40
CA THR A 49 -6.09 -0.77 0.65
C THR A 49 -6.08 -1.65 -0.61
N SER A 50 -7.25 -2.02 -1.14
CA SER A 50 -7.36 -2.92 -2.30
C SER A 50 -6.49 -2.49 -3.48
N ASN A 51 -6.46 -1.19 -3.82
CA ASN A 51 -5.61 -0.66 -4.89
C ASN A 51 -4.10 -0.80 -4.58
N GLN A 52 -3.68 -0.59 -3.34
CA GLN A 52 -2.27 -0.80 -2.94
C GLN A 52 -1.86 -2.28 -3.06
N GLN A 53 -2.79 -3.20 -2.79
CA GLN A 53 -2.52 -4.64 -2.85
C GLN A 53 -2.56 -5.20 -4.29
N TYR A 54 -3.56 -4.80 -5.09
CA TYR A 54 -3.82 -5.40 -6.41
C TYR A 54 -3.23 -4.62 -7.59
N LEU A 55 -3.00 -3.31 -7.44
CA LEU A 55 -2.51 -2.42 -8.49
C LEU A 55 -1.32 -1.58 -7.97
N PRO A 56 -0.20 -2.20 -7.54
CA PRO A 56 0.87 -1.51 -6.84
C PRO A 56 1.56 -0.41 -7.67
N GLU A 57 1.73 -0.62 -8.99
CA GLU A 57 2.34 0.39 -9.86
C GLU A 57 1.40 1.59 -10.08
N GLN A 58 0.10 1.35 -10.26
CA GLN A 58 -0.90 2.42 -10.36
C GLN A 58 -1.02 3.17 -9.03
N ALA A 59 -0.97 2.46 -7.89
CA ALA A 59 -0.97 3.08 -6.58
C ALA A 59 0.24 4.01 -6.38
N LYS A 60 1.44 3.61 -6.85
CA LYS A 60 2.61 4.50 -6.87
C LYS A 60 2.40 5.71 -7.78
N ALA A 61 1.85 5.51 -8.97
CA ALA A 61 1.59 6.59 -9.92
C ALA A 61 0.56 7.61 -9.39
N ILE A 62 -0.49 7.15 -8.69
CA ILE A 62 -1.46 8.03 -8.00
C ILE A 62 -0.75 8.83 -6.90
N ASN A 63 0.06 8.17 -6.07
CA ASN A 63 0.82 8.85 -5.00
C ASN A 63 1.82 9.88 -5.55
N ALA A 64 2.36 9.65 -6.76
CA ALA A 64 3.24 10.58 -7.46
C ALA A 64 2.48 11.72 -8.16
N GLY A 65 1.15 11.71 -8.17
CA GLY A 65 0.32 12.69 -8.89
C GLY A 65 0.27 12.47 -10.40
N CYS A 66 0.71 11.31 -10.89
CA CYS A 66 0.71 10.97 -12.31
C CYS A 66 -0.63 10.37 -12.79
N LEU A 67 -1.47 9.89 -11.88
CA LEU A 67 -2.80 9.34 -12.17
C LEU A 67 -3.83 9.91 -11.19
N SER A 68 -5.08 10.07 -11.66
CA SER A 68 -6.21 10.42 -10.80
C SER A 68 -6.52 9.32 -9.79
N GLN A 69 -6.87 9.69 -8.55
CA GLN A 69 -7.39 8.73 -7.56
C GLN A 69 -8.88 8.42 -7.78
N ASP A 70 -9.60 9.27 -8.52
CA ASP A 70 -11.06 9.20 -8.63
C ASP A 70 -11.55 8.61 -9.96
N ASP A 71 -10.64 8.25 -10.87
CA ASP A 71 -10.98 7.62 -12.15
C ASP A 71 -10.31 6.24 -12.33
N PRO A 72 -11.01 5.14 -11.99
CA PRO A 72 -10.50 3.79 -12.19
C PRO A 72 -10.20 3.43 -13.66
N ASN A 73 -10.82 4.10 -14.63
CA ASN A 73 -10.53 3.83 -16.04
C ASN A 73 -9.10 4.29 -16.39
N GLU A 74 -8.61 5.38 -15.78
CA GLU A 74 -7.21 5.80 -15.96
C GLU A 74 -6.23 4.72 -15.49
N TRP A 75 -6.56 4.00 -14.42
CA TRP A 75 -5.70 2.92 -13.89
C TRP A 75 -5.63 1.74 -14.85
N VAL A 76 -6.77 1.37 -15.44
CA VAL A 76 -6.85 0.31 -16.45
C VAL A 76 -6.06 0.70 -17.70
N MET A 77 -6.25 1.93 -18.18
CA MET A 77 -5.53 2.43 -19.35
C MET A 77 -4.03 2.56 -19.09
N ASP A 78 -3.62 2.98 -17.89
CA ASP A 78 -2.22 2.95 -17.47
C ASP A 78 -1.64 1.54 -17.51
N LYS A 79 -2.37 0.56 -16.98
CA LYS A 79 -1.90 -0.84 -17.00
C LYS A 79 -1.73 -1.37 -18.42
N ILE A 80 -2.67 -1.04 -19.31
CA ILE A 80 -2.57 -1.38 -20.74
C ILE A 80 -1.34 -0.70 -21.37
N ARG A 81 -1.11 0.59 -21.08
CA ARG A 81 0.07 1.33 -21.58
C ARG A 81 1.39 0.73 -21.11
N GLN A 82 1.48 0.28 -19.86
CA GLN A 82 2.70 -0.38 -19.35
C GLN A 82 3.10 -1.58 -20.21
N VAL A 83 2.13 -2.42 -20.60
CA VAL A 83 2.41 -3.58 -21.47
C VAL A 83 2.79 -3.13 -22.88
N LEU A 84 2.14 -2.09 -23.41
CA LEU A 84 2.44 -1.59 -24.76
C LEU A 84 3.79 -0.87 -24.84
N SER A 85 4.30 -0.30 -23.74
CA SER A 85 5.62 0.34 -23.69
C SER A 85 6.73 -0.63 -24.09
N ASP A 86 6.68 -1.86 -23.57
CA ASP A 86 7.65 -2.91 -23.88
C ASP A 86 7.74 -3.19 -25.39
N TYR A 87 6.60 -3.17 -26.10
CA TYR A 87 6.55 -3.35 -27.55
C TYR A 87 7.08 -2.13 -28.31
N ALA A 88 6.77 -0.92 -27.84
CA ALA A 88 7.26 0.31 -28.45
C ALA A 88 8.78 0.39 -28.35
N GLU A 89 9.34 0.10 -27.17
CA GLU A 89 10.79 0.08 -26.92
C GLU A 89 11.50 -0.96 -27.79
N ALA A 90 10.92 -2.15 -27.96
CA ALA A 90 11.46 -3.18 -28.84
C ALA A 90 11.51 -2.74 -30.31
N TYR A 91 10.46 -2.07 -30.80
CA TYR A 91 10.42 -1.57 -32.17
C TYR A 91 11.44 -0.44 -32.41
N GLU A 92 11.60 0.47 -31.45
CA GLU A 92 12.60 1.54 -31.54
C GLU A 92 14.03 1.00 -31.52
N ALA A 93 14.29 -0.09 -30.77
CA ALA A 93 15.59 -0.75 -30.76
C ALA A 93 15.93 -1.42 -32.11
N GLU A 94 14.95 -2.01 -32.80
CA GLU A 94 15.13 -2.61 -34.13
C GLU A 94 15.30 -1.57 -35.25
N GLY A 95 14.74 -0.37 -35.10
CA GLY A 95 14.86 0.73 -36.07
C GLY A 95 16.13 1.60 -35.93
N ALA A 96 16.97 1.32 -34.94
CA ALA A 96 18.21 2.05 -34.63
C ALA A 96 19.49 1.39 -35.17
N GLU A 97 19.37 0.27 -35.91
CA GLU A 97 20.42 -0.35 -36.75
C GLU A 97 20.31 0.10 -38.22
#